data_AF-A0A259H1Q5-F1
#
_entry.id   AF-A0A259H1Q5-F1
#
_cell.length_a   1.000
_cell.length_b   1.000
_cell.length_c   1.000
_cell.angle_alpha   90.00
_cell.angle_beta   90.00
_cell.angle_gamma   90.00
#
_symmetry.space_group_name_H-M   'P 1'
#
loop_
_entity.id
_entity.type
_entity.pdbx_description
1 polymer ?
#
loop_
_entity_poly.entity_id
_entity_poly.type
_entity_poly.pdbx_seq_one_letter_code
_entity_poly.pdbx_strand_id
1 'polypeptide(L)'
;SRTIDLSGTPFDEPCAQVGRDPDASVRSRQEALAYRAALTAALGLPPEGYAFEVVDNLHDFGTYSTVRLRCPTDGAHYDEAYEALAENGLAHWHEAMMPAPYDYAPDSTWTAICQHSPSREAIERALITSRPAADGTFALDLFARIHANLRAGYPDHAARADLRIASIHEQSGATVH
;
A
#
# COMPACT_ATOMS: atom_id res chain seq x y z
N SER A 1 -3.32 11.98 21.78
CA SER A 1 -4.12 11.02 20.99
C SER A 1 -3.57 9.63 21.22
N ARG A 2 -4.43 8.61 21.25
CA ARG A 2 -3.99 7.20 21.29
C ARG A 2 -3.56 6.78 19.88
N THR A 3 -2.52 5.97 19.79
CA THR A 3 -1.98 5.45 18.53
C THR A 3 -1.64 3.97 18.66
N ILE A 4 -1.76 3.23 17.56
CA ILE A 4 -1.33 1.83 17.41
C ILE A 4 -0.27 1.80 16.31
N ASP A 5 0.92 1.25 16.56
CA ASP A 5 1.94 1.06 15.52
C ASP A 5 1.61 -0.21 14.73
N LEU A 6 1.62 -0.11 13.40
CA LEU A 6 1.22 -1.17 12.49
C LEU A 6 2.39 -1.75 11.69
N SER A 7 3.64 -1.38 12.00
CA SER A 7 4.85 -1.70 11.20
C SER A 7 4.95 -0.94 9.87
N GLY A 8 6.09 -1.09 9.17
CA GLY A 8 6.37 -0.45 7.87
C GLY A 8 5.98 -1.29 6.65
N THR A 9 5.71 -2.57 6.84
CA THR A 9 5.38 -3.57 5.81
C THR A 9 4.41 -4.62 6.38
N PRO A 10 3.80 -5.47 5.53
CA PRO A 10 3.16 -6.70 5.99
C PRO A 10 4.13 -7.57 6.81
N PHE A 11 3.61 -8.34 7.77
CA PHE A 11 4.46 -8.95 8.81
C PHE A 11 5.31 -10.14 8.35
N ASP A 12 4.93 -10.82 7.26
CA ASP A 12 5.69 -11.93 6.67
C ASP A 12 6.51 -11.48 5.44
N GLU A 13 6.69 -10.17 5.24
CA GLU A 13 7.45 -9.59 4.13
C GLU A 13 8.79 -9.00 4.60
N PRO A 14 9.87 -9.14 3.82
CA PRO A 14 11.13 -8.47 4.12
C PRO A 14 10.98 -6.94 3.97
N CYS A 15 11.77 -6.20 4.75
CA CYS A 15 11.74 -4.73 4.76
C CYS A 15 13.13 -4.12 4.91
N ALA A 16 13.24 -2.82 4.59
CA ALA A 16 14.49 -2.08 4.68
C ALA A 16 15.08 -2.13 6.10
N GLN A 17 16.32 -2.59 6.20
CA GLN A 17 17.07 -2.63 7.47
C GLN A 17 18.01 -1.41 7.57
N VAL A 18 17.84 -0.61 8.62
CA VAL A 18 18.74 0.50 8.94
C VAL A 18 20.07 -0.01 9.52
N GLY A 19 21.14 0.81 9.42
CA GLY A 19 22.43 0.57 10.06
C GLY A 19 23.60 0.25 9.13
N ARG A 20 23.33 -0.25 7.92
CA ARG A 20 24.39 -0.53 6.92
C ARG A 20 24.17 0.18 5.60
N ASP A 21 22.92 0.37 5.22
CA ASP A 21 22.54 0.96 3.95
C ASP A 21 22.09 2.43 4.16
N PRO A 22 22.78 3.41 3.55
CA PRO A 22 22.44 4.82 3.70
C PRO A 22 21.06 5.18 3.11
N ASP A 23 20.58 4.40 2.15
CA ASP A 23 19.29 4.60 1.47
C ASP A 23 18.15 3.85 2.17
N ALA A 24 18.43 3.06 3.23
CA ALA A 24 17.42 2.31 3.97
C ALA A 24 16.29 3.21 4.49
N SER A 25 16.60 4.42 4.95
CA SER A 25 15.59 5.38 5.43
C SER A 25 14.59 5.78 4.34
N VAL A 26 15.10 5.99 3.11
CA VAL A 26 14.26 6.36 1.96
C VAL A 26 13.37 5.18 1.55
N ARG A 27 13.94 3.97 1.51
CA ARG A 27 13.18 2.75 1.17
C ARG A 27 12.12 2.42 2.22
N SER A 28 12.49 2.46 3.50
CA SER A 28 11.56 2.24 4.62
C SER A 28 10.37 3.20 4.56
N ARG A 29 10.60 4.46 4.18
CA ARG A 29 9.51 5.42 3.96
C ARG A 29 8.62 5.05 2.78
N GLN A 30 9.19 4.58 1.66
CA GLN A 30 8.41 4.13 0.51
C GLN A 30 7.61 2.87 0.82
N GLU A 31 8.18 1.94 1.59
CA GLU A 31 7.52 0.75 2.11
C GLU A 31 6.32 1.12 2.99
N ALA A 32 6.51 1.99 3.98
CA ALA A 32 5.42 2.42 4.85
C ALA A 32 4.31 3.17 4.08
N LEU A 33 4.67 3.97 3.08
CA LEU A 33 3.68 4.62 2.20
C LEU A 33 2.90 3.60 1.36
N ALA A 34 3.57 2.58 0.83
CA ALA A 34 2.90 1.49 0.12
C ALA A 34 2.03 0.67 1.07
N TYR A 35 2.50 0.38 2.28
CA TYR A 35 1.76 -0.43 3.26
C TYR A 35 0.53 0.29 3.78
N ARG A 36 0.61 1.61 3.98
CA ARG A 36 -0.58 2.43 4.25
C ARG A 36 -1.64 2.25 3.15
N ALA A 37 -1.23 2.22 1.89
CA ALA A 37 -2.15 2.00 0.79
C ALA A 37 -2.67 0.56 0.72
N ALA A 38 -1.86 -0.43 1.10
CA ALA A 38 -2.28 -1.82 1.22
C ALA A 38 -3.35 -2.00 2.31
N LEU A 39 -3.16 -1.36 3.47
CA LEU A 39 -4.17 -1.33 4.54
C LEU A 39 -5.45 -0.65 4.06
N THR A 40 -5.36 0.48 3.34
CA THR A 40 -6.54 1.11 2.72
C THR A 40 -7.21 0.20 1.68
N ALA A 41 -6.45 -0.52 0.86
CA ALA A 41 -6.99 -1.46 -0.12
C ALA A 41 -7.82 -2.57 0.56
N ALA A 42 -7.28 -3.14 1.65
CA ALA A 42 -7.91 -4.23 2.38
C ALA A 42 -9.09 -3.78 3.25
N LEU A 43 -8.94 -2.67 3.99
CA LEU A 43 -9.86 -2.23 5.03
C LEU A 43 -10.79 -1.09 4.61
N GLY A 44 -10.48 -0.41 3.50
CA GLY A 44 -11.16 0.81 3.08
C GLY A 44 -10.59 2.07 3.72
N LEU A 45 -11.31 3.18 3.58
CA LEU A 45 -10.96 4.41 4.28
C LEU A 45 -11.16 4.22 5.79
N PRO A 46 -10.25 4.75 6.64
CA PRO A 46 -10.48 4.74 8.07
C PRO A 46 -11.82 5.39 8.46
N PRO A 47 -12.56 4.83 9.44
CA PRO A 47 -13.75 5.46 9.99
C PRO A 47 -13.45 6.86 10.55
N GLU A 48 -14.51 7.63 10.83
CA GLU A 48 -14.37 8.96 11.41
C GLU A 48 -13.52 8.94 12.71
N GLY A 49 -12.66 9.94 12.87
CA GLY A 49 -11.73 10.03 14.01
C GLY A 49 -10.47 9.17 13.87
N TYR A 50 -10.48 8.13 13.03
CA TYR A 50 -9.31 7.32 12.71
C TYR A 50 -8.51 7.89 11.54
N ALA A 51 -7.20 7.62 11.52
CA ALA A 51 -6.36 7.87 10.35
C ALA A 51 -5.12 6.99 10.33
N PHE A 52 -4.75 6.50 9.14
CA PHE A 52 -3.42 5.93 8.93
C PHE A 52 -2.40 7.02 8.62
N GLU A 53 -1.29 7.01 9.36
CA GLU A 53 -0.21 7.98 9.23
C GLU A 53 1.12 7.27 9.06
N VAL A 54 2.00 7.79 8.19
CA VAL A 54 3.39 7.32 8.12
C VAL A 54 4.22 8.21 9.04
N VAL A 55 4.92 7.59 9.99
CA VAL A 55 5.79 8.27 10.95
C VAL A 55 7.22 7.80 10.83
N ASP A 56 8.15 8.68 11.13
CA ASP A 56 9.58 8.38 11.15
C ASP A 56 10.01 8.05 12.59
N ASN A 57 10.73 6.95 12.74
CA ASN A 57 11.26 6.43 13.99
C ASN A 57 12.78 6.57 13.97
N LEU A 58 13.30 7.46 14.81
CA LEU A 58 14.74 7.68 14.95
C LEU A 58 15.36 6.57 15.79
N HIS A 59 16.42 5.95 15.27
CA HIS A 59 17.21 4.95 15.96
C HIS A 59 18.70 5.27 15.81
N ASP A 60 19.54 4.71 16.68
CA ASP A 60 21.00 4.85 16.63
C ASP A 60 21.63 4.34 15.33
N PHE A 61 20.87 3.56 14.55
CA PHE A 61 21.29 2.94 13.29
C PHE A 61 20.74 3.66 12.05
N GLY A 62 19.98 4.74 12.24
CA GLY A 62 19.30 5.48 11.18
C GLY A 62 17.81 5.65 11.47
N THR A 63 17.07 6.15 10.48
CA THR A 63 15.64 6.39 10.60
C THR A 63 14.89 5.36 9.78
N TYR A 64 13.90 4.70 10.37
CA TYR A 64 12.95 3.86 9.63
C TYR A 64 11.55 4.47 9.77
N SER A 65 10.63 4.14 8.87
CA SER A 65 9.26 4.62 8.93
C SER A 65 8.28 3.47 9.18
N THR A 66 7.24 3.73 9.95
CA THR A 66 6.11 2.80 10.17
C THR A 66 4.79 3.46 9.82
N VAL A 67 3.78 2.64 9.57
CA VAL A 67 2.39 3.09 9.56
C VAL A 67 1.88 3.04 11.00
N ARG A 68 1.17 4.07 11.44
CA ARG A 68 0.40 4.05 12.69
C ARG A 68 -1.06 4.33 12.42
N LEU A 69 -1.93 3.73 13.23
CA LEU A 69 -3.32 4.13 13.35
C LEU A 69 -3.45 5.18 14.44
N ARG A 70 -3.80 6.41 14.06
CA ARG A 70 -4.30 7.42 15.01
C ARG A 70 -5.74 7.08 15.35
N CYS A 71 -6.02 6.92 16.64
CA CYS A 71 -7.35 6.59 17.16
C CYS A 71 -8.08 7.88 17.62
N PRO A 72 -9.42 7.87 17.66
CA PRO A 72 -10.21 8.98 18.21
C PRO A 72 -9.84 9.25 19.67
N THR A 73 -9.97 10.50 20.08
CA THR A 73 -9.67 10.93 21.46
C THR A 73 -10.88 10.83 22.39
N ASP A 74 -12.09 10.79 21.83
CA ASP A 74 -13.33 10.55 22.55
C ASP A 74 -13.87 9.14 22.27
N GLY A 75 -14.77 8.68 23.12
CA GLY A 75 -15.40 7.36 22.97
C GLY A 75 -16.55 7.33 21.95
N ALA A 76 -16.92 8.46 21.35
CA ALA A 76 -18.08 8.52 20.44
C ALA A 76 -17.79 7.83 19.10
N HIS A 77 -16.52 7.87 18.68
CA HIS A 77 -16.05 7.24 17.45
C HIS A 77 -15.21 5.99 17.70
N TYR A 78 -15.16 5.48 18.93
CA TYR A 78 -14.38 4.28 19.25
C TYR A 78 -14.95 3.04 18.56
N ASP A 79 -14.10 2.31 17.85
CA ASP A 79 -14.42 1.07 17.14
C ASP A 79 -13.35 0.01 17.43
N GLU A 80 -13.65 -0.87 18.39
CA GLU A 80 -12.77 -1.97 18.78
C GLU A 80 -12.52 -2.96 17.65
N ALA A 81 -13.53 -3.22 16.81
CA ALA A 81 -13.41 -4.19 15.72
C ALA A 81 -12.49 -3.65 14.62
N TYR A 82 -12.61 -2.36 14.29
CA TYR A 82 -11.72 -1.73 13.32
C TYR A 82 -10.27 -1.65 13.84
N GLU A 83 -10.07 -1.32 15.11
CA GLU A 83 -8.73 -1.34 15.71
C GLU A 83 -8.10 -2.73 15.65
N ALA A 84 -8.85 -3.79 15.99
CA ALA A 84 -8.37 -5.16 15.92
C ALA A 84 -8.04 -5.59 14.48
N LEU A 85 -8.85 -5.20 13.49
CA LEU A 85 -8.56 -5.46 12.07
C LEU A 85 -7.30 -4.74 11.59
N ALA A 86 -7.13 -3.47 11.99
CA ALA A 86 -5.96 -2.69 11.64
C ALA A 86 -4.68 -3.25 12.29
N GLU A 87 -4.75 -3.61 13.57
CA GLU A 87 -3.62 -4.18 14.34
C GLU A 87 -3.22 -5.57 13.82
N ASN A 88 -4.19 -6.39 13.39
CA ASN A 88 -3.89 -7.67 12.75
C ASN A 88 -3.11 -7.49 11.42
N GLY A 89 -3.29 -6.35 10.75
CA GLY A 89 -2.54 -6.00 9.55
C GLY A 89 -2.69 -7.00 8.40
N LEU A 90 -1.68 -7.04 7.53
CA LEU A 90 -1.55 -8.01 6.45
C LEU A 90 -0.31 -8.87 6.67
N ALA A 91 -0.38 -10.13 6.25
CA ALA A 91 0.78 -11.01 6.18
C ALA A 91 1.64 -10.68 4.96
N HIS A 92 0.98 -10.45 3.80
CA HIS A 92 1.65 -10.29 2.51
C HIS A 92 1.08 -9.14 1.66
N TRP A 93 1.89 -8.62 0.75
CA TRP A 93 1.47 -7.55 -0.16
C TRP A 93 0.33 -7.98 -1.11
N HIS A 94 0.32 -9.26 -1.50
CA HIS A 94 -0.65 -9.79 -2.45
C HIS A 94 -2.09 -9.82 -1.91
N GLU A 95 -2.28 -9.76 -0.59
CA GLU A 95 -3.61 -9.63 0.04
C GLU A 95 -4.29 -8.32 -0.35
N ALA A 96 -3.50 -7.29 -0.69
CA ALA A 96 -3.95 -6.00 -1.22
C ALA A 96 -3.82 -5.88 -2.74
N MET A 97 -3.51 -6.98 -3.45
CA MET A 97 -3.15 -6.98 -4.89
C MET A 97 -1.96 -6.07 -5.22
N MET A 98 -1.16 -5.68 -4.23
CA MET A 98 0.01 -4.86 -4.39
C MET A 98 1.24 -5.74 -4.56
N PRO A 99 2.19 -5.36 -5.43
CA PRO A 99 3.53 -5.93 -5.36
C PRO A 99 4.28 -5.32 -4.17
N ALA A 100 5.27 -6.04 -3.66
CA ALA A 100 6.29 -5.43 -2.82
C ALA A 100 6.98 -4.28 -3.60
N PRO A 101 7.30 -3.14 -2.96
CA PRO A 101 8.04 -2.06 -3.64
C PRO A 101 9.49 -2.47 -3.98
N TYR A 102 10.08 -3.33 -3.16
CA TYR A 102 11.44 -3.84 -3.26
C TYR A 102 11.48 -5.35 -3.06
N ASP A 103 12.48 -5.99 -3.67
CA ASP A 103 12.89 -7.36 -3.37
C ASP A 103 14.20 -7.32 -2.57
N TYR A 104 14.33 -8.20 -1.58
CA TYR A 104 15.50 -8.26 -0.69
C TYR A 104 16.13 -9.65 -0.75
N ALA A 105 17.39 -9.71 -1.15
CA ALA A 105 18.15 -10.93 -1.17
C ALA A 105 18.76 -11.25 0.21
N PRO A 106 19.05 -12.53 0.51
CA PRO A 106 19.65 -12.93 1.79
C PRO A 106 20.99 -12.26 2.12
N ASP A 107 21.71 -11.76 1.12
CA ASP A 107 22.98 -11.05 1.27
C ASP A 107 22.82 -9.55 1.57
N SER A 108 21.60 -9.10 1.89
CA SER A 108 21.23 -7.70 2.13
C SER A 108 21.28 -6.80 0.89
N THR A 109 21.46 -7.36 -0.31
CA THR A 109 21.23 -6.61 -1.54
C THR A 109 19.72 -6.48 -1.81
N TRP A 110 19.35 -5.48 -2.59
CA TRP A 110 17.94 -5.20 -2.89
C TRP A 110 17.78 -4.74 -4.33
N THR A 111 16.59 -4.98 -4.88
CA THR A 111 16.18 -4.50 -6.21
C THR A 111 14.83 -3.80 -6.11
N ALA A 112 14.69 -2.65 -6.74
CA ALA A 112 13.39 -1.98 -6.86
C ALA A 112 12.50 -2.75 -7.84
N ILE A 113 11.42 -3.36 -7.33
CA ILE A 113 10.35 -3.95 -8.16
C ILE A 113 9.55 -2.82 -8.82
N CYS A 114 9.38 -1.71 -8.10
CA CYS A 114 8.75 -0.49 -8.56
C CYS A 114 9.83 0.60 -8.69
N GLN A 115 10.23 0.94 -9.92
CA GLN A 115 11.54 1.53 -10.20
C GLN A 115 11.63 3.05 -10.01
N HIS A 116 10.59 3.80 -10.37
CA HIS A 116 10.67 5.27 -10.40
C HIS A 116 9.99 5.92 -9.21
N SER A 117 8.85 5.37 -8.77
CA SER A 117 8.10 5.87 -7.63
C SER A 117 7.50 4.68 -6.87
N PRO A 118 8.28 4.03 -5.97
CA PRO A 118 7.97 2.69 -5.50
C PRO A 118 6.57 2.53 -4.89
N SER A 119 6.21 3.40 -3.94
CA SER A 119 4.88 3.39 -3.34
C SER A 119 3.76 3.69 -4.34
N ARG A 120 3.95 4.67 -5.22
CA ARG A 120 2.96 5.07 -6.24
C ARG A 120 2.71 3.96 -7.25
N GLU A 121 3.77 3.37 -7.76
CA GLU A 121 3.71 2.29 -8.74
C GLU A 121 3.05 1.05 -8.14
N ALA A 122 3.31 0.72 -6.87
CA ALA A 122 2.63 -0.38 -6.21
C ALA A 122 1.10 -0.18 -6.18
N ILE A 123 0.65 1.05 -5.86
CA ILE A 123 -0.78 1.42 -5.86
C ILE A 123 -1.38 1.32 -7.27
N GLU A 124 -0.70 1.92 -8.25
CA GLU A 124 -1.16 1.91 -9.65
C GLU A 124 -1.23 0.48 -10.20
N ARG A 125 -0.27 -0.39 -9.85
CA ARG A 125 -0.28 -1.80 -10.24
C ARG A 125 -1.44 -2.56 -9.59
N ALA A 126 -1.74 -2.32 -8.32
CA ALA A 126 -2.93 -2.92 -7.68
C ALA A 126 -4.24 -2.47 -8.33
N LEU A 127 -4.37 -1.20 -8.70
CA LEU A 127 -5.52 -0.68 -9.45
C LEU A 127 -5.66 -1.36 -10.82
N ILE A 128 -4.55 -1.55 -11.55
CA ILE A 128 -4.54 -2.24 -12.84
C ILE A 128 -4.90 -3.73 -12.66
N THR A 129 -4.33 -4.41 -11.66
CA THR A 129 -4.60 -5.83 -11.38
C THR A 129 -6.05 -6.07 -10.98
N SER A 130 -6.60 -5.22 -10.12
CA SER A 130 -7.97 -5.34 -9.59
C SER A 130 -9.06 -4.77 -10.50
N ARG A 131 -8.71 -4.20 -11.66
CA ARG A 131 -9.66 -3.51 -12.55
C ARG A 131 -10.80 -4.42 -13.02
N PRO A 132 -11.99 -3.86 -13.31
CA PRO A 132 -13.04 -4.61 -13.98
C PRO A 132 -12.67 -4.90 -15.44
N ALA A 133 -13.36 -5.88 -16.03
CA ALA A 133 -13.36 -6.10 -17.46
C ALA A 133 -14.02 -4.93 -18.21
N ALA A 134 -13.95 -4.95 -19.55
CA ALA A 134 -14.48 -3.87 -20.39
C ALA A 134 -16.00 -3.66 -20.23
N ASP A 135 -16.74 -4.68 -19.80
CA ASP A 135 -18.18 -4.61 -19.51
C ASP A 135 -18.50 -4.17 -18.07
N GLY A 136 -17.47 -3.84 -17.28
CA GLY A 136 -17.59 -3.41 -15.88
C GLY A 136 -17.63 -4.56 -14.87
N THR A 137 -17.58 -5.82 -15.30
CA THR A 137 -17.61 -6.97 -14.39
C THR A 137 -16.25 -7.20 -13.72
N PHE A 138 -16.24 -7.52 -12.42
CA PHE A 138 -15.02 -7.92 -11.72
C PHE A 138 -14.87 -9.44 -11.72
N ALA A 139 -13.62 -9.90 -11.81
CA ALA A 139 -13.32 -11.33 -11.77
C ALA A 139 -13.65 -11.97 -10.40
N LEU A 140 -13.48 -11.21 -9.32
CA LEU A 140 -13.72 -11.63 -7.93
C LEU A 140 -14.28 -10.46 -7.12
N ASP A 141 -15.10 -10.75 -6.10
CA ASP A 141 -15.57 -9.74 -5.14
C ASP A 141 -14.41 -9.02 -4.43
N LEU A 142 -13.33 -9.76 -4.17
CA LEU A 142 -12.09 -9.21 -3.63
C LEU A 142 -11.52 -8.10 -4.52
N PHE A 143 -11.57 -8.27 -5.84
CA PHE A 143 -11.06 -7.28 -6.79
C PHE A 143 -11.95 -6.03 -6.77
N ALA A 144 -13.28 -6.22 -6.79
CA ALA A 144 -14.23 -5.11 -6.69
C ALA A 144 -13.99 -4.27 -5.43
N ARG A 145 -13.83 -4.93 -4.28
CA ARG A 145 -13.57 -4.27 -2.99
C ARG A 145 -12.25 -3.50 -3.00
N ILE A 146 -11.14 -4.16 -3.35
CA ILE A 146 -9.81 -3.53 -3.39
C ILE A 146 -9.81 -2.35 -4.35
N HIS A 147 -10.39 -2.52 -5.54
CA HIS A 147 -10.45 -1.49 -6.57
C HIS A 147 -11.23 -0.28 -6.07
N ALA A 148 -12.42 -0.48 -5.50
CA ALA A 148 -13.23 0.60 -4.94
C ALA A 148 -12.52 1.35 -3.81
N ASN A 149 -11.91 0.62 -2.88
CA ASN A 149 -11.18 1.19 -1.75
C ASN A 149 -9.99 2.04 -2.19
N LEU A 150 -9.18 1.53 -3.12
CA LEU A 150 -8.02 2.27 -3.67
C LEU A 150 -8.46 3.51 -4.45
N ARG A 151 -9.54 3.43 -5.24
CA ARG A 151 -10.08 4.61 -5.93
C ARG A 151 -10.57 5.68 -4.95
N ALA A 152 -11.17 5.28 -3.83
CA ALA A 152 -11.63 6.22 -2.80
C ALA A 152 -10.46 6.86 -2.03
N GLY A 153 -9.44 6.10 -1.68
CA GLY A 153 -8.29 6.59 -0.90
C GLY A 153 -7.21 7.28 -1.73
N TYR A 154 -7.08 6.95 -3.02
CA TYR A 154 -5.99 7.39 -3.89
C TYR A 154 -6.51 7.82 -5.28
N PRO A 155 -7.40 8.83 -5.38
CA PRO A 155 -8.03 9.23 -6.64
C PRO A 155 -7.04 9.66 -7.73
N ASP A 156 -5.94 10.33 -7.36
CA ASP A 156 -4.89 10.71 -8.32
C ASP A 156 -4.15 9.50 -8.91
N HIS A 157 -3.96 8.45 -8.10
CA HIS A 157 -3.37 7.19 -8.56
C HIS A 157 -4.35 6.42 -9.45
N ALA A 158 -5.64 6.46 -9.12
CA ALA A 158 -6.70 5.89 -9.94
C ALA A 158 -6.74 6.53 -11.33
N ALA A 159 -6.72 7.87 -11.41
CA ALA A 159 -6.68 8.57 -12.69
C ALA A 159 -5.45 8.18 -13.54
N ARG A 160 -4.28 8.02 -12.91
CA ARG A 160 -3.06 7.59 -13.60
C ARG A 160 -3.11 6.13 -14.07
N ALA A 161 -3.71 5.24 -13.26
CA ALA A 161 -3.93 3.86 -13.64
C ALA A 161 -4.90 3.76 -14.84
N ASP A 162 -5.98 4.56 -14.85
CA ASP A 162 -6.95 4.61 -15.94
C ASP A 162 -6.27 5.03 -17.27
N LEU A 163 -5.40 6.04 -17.23
CA LEU A 163 -4.61 6.45 -18.40
C LEU A 163 -3.71 5.32 -18.92
N ARG A 164 -3.04 4.58 -18.03
CA ARG A 164 -2.20 3.44 -18.42
C ARG A 164 -3.02 2.31 -19.06
N ILE A 165 -4.19 2.00 -18.50
CA ILE A 165 -5.10 0.98 -19.04
C ILE A 165 -5.55 1.36 -20.45
N ALA A 166 -5.92 2.63 -20.67
CA ALA A 166 -6.30 3.13 -21.99
C ALA A 166 -5.16 2.96 -23.01
N SER A 167 -3.92 3.33 -22.66
CA SER A 167 -2.77 3.15 -23.55
C SER A 167 -2.47 1.69 -23.90
N ILE A 168 -2.66 0.75 -22.95
CA ILE A 168 -2.49 -0.69 -23.22
C ILE A 168 -3.50 -1.19 -24.25
N HIS A 169 -4.76 -0.74 -24.15
CA HIS A 169 -5.80 -1.12 -25.11
C HIS A 169 -5.54 -0.56 -26.51
N GLU A 170 -5.09 0.69 -26.61
CA GLU A 170 -4.71 1.32 -27.89
C GLU A 170 -3.57 0.56 -28.58
N GLN A 171 -2.53 0.18 -27.83
CA GLN A 171 -1.40 -0.60 -28.35
C GLN A 171 -1.82 -2.00 -28.79
N SER A 172 -2.69 -2.66 -28.02
CA SER A 172 -3.18 -4.00 -28.34
C SER A 172 -4.05 -4.02 -29.60
N GLY A 173 -4.85 -2.97 -29.84
CA GLY A 173 -5.65 -2.80 -31.05
C GLY A 173 -4.81 -2.47 -32.30
N ALA A 174 -3.71 -1.73 -32.14
CA ALA A 174 -2.82 -1.37 -33.23
C ALA A 174 -1.97 -2.55 -33.76
N THR A 175 -1.85 -3.64 -33.01
CA THR A 175 -1.03 -4.80 -33.38
C THR A 175 -1.82 -5.83 -34.23
N VAL A 176 -3.09 -5.56 -34.54
CA VAL A 176 -3.95 -6.41 -35.36
C VAL A 176 -4.08 -5.83 -36.78
N HIS A 177 -2.97 -5.58 -37.47
CA HIS A 177 -2.95 -5.22 -38.90
C HIS A 177 -1.71 -5.75 -39.60
#